data_AF-A0AAW2RSG0-F1
#
_entry.id   AF-A0AAW2RSG0-F1
#
_cell.length_a   1.000
_cell.length_b   1.000
_cell.length_c   1.000
_cell.angle_alpha   90.00
_cell.angle_beta   90.00
_cell.angle_gamma   90.00
#
_symmetry.space_group_name_H-M   'P 1'
#
loop_
_entity.id
_entity.type
_entity.pdbx_description
1 polymer ?
#
loop_
_entity_poly.entity_id
_entity_poly.type
_entity_poly.pdbx_seq_one_letter_code
_entity_poly.pdbx_strand_id
1 'polypeptide(L)'
;MDFIVSKETWVLVALPPGCTTIRCKGIAESKYSVEQVGVTVEFYGGELNGSKGWFTFGHASFALLFFFGHIWHGARTLFRDVFAGIDPDLDAQVEFGTFQKLGDPTTRRQAV
;
A
#
# COMPACT_ATOMS: atom_id res chain seq x y z
N MET A 1 1.82 5.19 -62.93
CA MET A 1 1.27 5.53 -61.60
C MET A 1 0.20 6.57 -61.84
N ASP A 2 -1.00 6.35 -61.32
CA ASP A 2 -2.13 7.25 -61.53
C ASP A 2 -2.38 8.04 -60.24
N PHE A 3 -2.63 9.34 -60.33
CA PHE A 3 -2.86 10.21 -59.17
C PHE A 3 -4.34 10.60 -59.11
N ILE A 4 -4.98 10.42 -57.96
CA ILE A 4 -6.34 10.90 -57.75
C ILE A 4 -6.41 11.86 -56.56
N VAL A 5 -7.22 12.91 -56.69
CA VAL A 5 -7.50 13.87 -55.62
C VAL A 5 -8.64 13.35 -54.77
N SER A 6 -8.36 13.07 -53.50
CA SER A 6 -9.41 12.75 -52.52
C SER A 6 -10.33 13.96 -52.33
N LYS A 7 -11.63 13.79 -52.61
CA LYS A 7 -12.62 14.88 -52.52
C LYS A 7 -12.86 15.37 -51.09
N GLU A 8 -12.48 14.60 -50.08
CA GLU A 8 -12.76 14.91 -48.67
C GLU A 8 -11.57 15.58 -47.97
N THR A 9 -10.35 15.29 -48.40
CA THR A 9 -9.12 15.72 -47.71
C THR A 9 -8.16 16.53 -48.58
N TRP A 10 -8.44 16.70 -49.88
CA TRP A 10 -7.59 17.43 -50.84
C TRP A 10 -6.13 16.93 -50.89
N VAL A 11 -5.89 15.67 -50.54
CA VAL A 11 -4.57 15.03 -50.61
C VAL A 11 -4.44 14.27 -51.93
N LEU A 12 -3.27 14.41 -52.58
CA LEU A 12 -2.87 13.62 -53.74
C LEU A 12 -2.39 12.24 -53.30
N VAL A 13 -3.07 11.18 -53.73
CA VAL A 13 -2.70 9.80 -53.43
C VAL A 13 -2.24 9.11 -54.72
N ALA A 14 -1.04 8.54 -54.70
CA ALA A 14 -0.48 7.79 -55.82
C ALA A 14 -1.00 6.35 -55.81
N LEU A 15 -1.62 5.90 -56.91
CA LEU A 15 -2.12 4.54 -57.08
C LEU A 15 -1.22 3.72 -58.03
N PRO A 16 -1.03 2.41 -57.73
CA PRO A 16 -0.35 1.51 -58.64
C PRO A 16 -1.14 1.34 -59.95
N PRO A 17 -0.46 1.04 -61.07
CA PRO A 17 -1.09 0.98 -62.40
C PRO A 17 -2.23 -0.04 -62.44
N GLY A 18 -3.41 0.39 -62.88
CA GLY A 18 -4.63 -0.44 -62.98
C GLY A 18 -5.65 -0.28 -61.84
N CYS A 19 -5.36 0.55 -60.83
CA CYS A 19 -6.28 0.82 -59.73
C CYS A 19 -6.91 2.22 -59.87
N THR A 20 -8.20 2.29 -60.18
CA THR A 20 -8.93 3.56 -60.44
C THR A 20 -9.73 4.07 -59.24
N THR A 21 -9.73 3.36 -58.11
CA THR A 21 -10.48 3.73 -56.90
C THR A 21 -9.66 3.49 -55.64
N ILE A 22 -9.73 4.41 -54.67
CA ILE A 22 -9.24 4.16 -53.31
C ILE A 22 -10.32 3.36 -52.59
N ARG A 23 -10.17 2.04 -52.53
CA ARG A 23 -11.08 1.17 -51.76
C ARG A 23 -10.75 1.34 -50.27
N CYS A 24 -11.68 1.85 -49.49
CA CYS A 24 -11.57 1.80 -48.02
C CYS A 24 -11.56 0.34 -47.56
N LYS A 25 -10.45 -0.08 -46.94
CA LYS A 25 -10.26 -1.43 -46.36
C LYS A 25 -11.20 -1.55 -45.15
N GLY A 26 -12.33 -2.24 -45.29
CA GLY A 26 -13.28 -2.45 -44.19
C GLY A 26 -12.72 -3.37 -43.10
N ILE A 27 -13.33 -3.39 -41.91
CA ILE A 27 -12.93 -4.26 -40.77
C ILE A 27 -12.74 -5.73 -41.17
N ALA A 28 -13.56 -6.23 -42.10
CA ALA A 28 -13.49 -7.60 -42.64
C ALA A 28 -12.17 -7.91 -43.38
N GLU A 29 -11.45 -6.88 -43.83
CA GLU A 29 -10.17 -7.01 -44.52
C GLU A 29 -8.98 -6.51 -43.67
N SER A 30 -9.20 -6.24 -42.37
CA SER A 30 -8.12 -5.87 -41.45
C SER A 30 -7.19 -7.06 -41.19
N LYS A 31 -5.88 -6.82 -41.33
CA LYS A 31 -4.80 -7.81 -41.11
C LYS A 31 -3.92 -7.48 -39.91
N TYR A 32 -4.15 -6.32 -39.28
CA TYR A 32 -3.33 -5.77 -38.18
C TYR A 32 -4.20 -5.20 -37.05
N SER A 33 -5.34 -5.85 -36.74
CA SER A 33 -6.15 -5.41 -35.59
C SER A 33 -5.45 -5.75 -34.26
N VAL A 34 -5.67 -4.94 -33.22
CA VAL A 34 -5.02 -5.11 -31.89
C VAL A 34 -5.23 -6.52 -31.33
N GLU A 35 -6.41 -7.09 -31.56
CA GLU A 35 -6.78 -8.45 -31.13
C GLU A 35 -6.10 -9.55 -31.95
N GLN A 36 -5.87 -9.34 -33.25
CA GLN A 36 -5.19 -10.29 -34.13
C GLN A 36 -3.67 -10.28 -33.95
N VAL A 37 -3.10 -9.11 -33.63
CA VAL A 37 -1.65 -8.92 -33.47
C VAL A 37 -1.21 -9.14 -32.02
N GLY A 38 -2.14 -9.16 -31.06
CA GLY A 38 -1.83 -9.45 -29.66
C GLY A 38 -0.93 -8.39 -29.03
N VAL A 39 -1.21 -7.11 -29.27
CA VAL A 39 -0.35 -6.01 -28.80
C VAL A 39 -0.47 -5.87 -27.29
N THR A 40 0.59 -6.23 -26.56
CA THR A 40 0.74 -5.98 -25.13
C THR A 40 1.52 -4.69 -24.91
N VAL A 41 1.03 -3.83 -24.02
CA VAL A 41 1.74 -2.60 -23.64
C VAL A 41 2.30 -2.78 -22.24
N GLU A 42 3.63 -2.85 -22.13
CA GLU A 42 4.33 -2.77 -20.86
C GLU A 42 4.76 -1.32 -20.61
N PHE A 43 4.20 -0.72 -19.55
CA PHE A 43 4.57 0.63 -19.15
C PHE A 43 5.76 0.58 -18.20
N TYR A 44 6.90 1.13 -18.64
CA TYR A 44 8.08 1.29 -17.80
C TYR A 44 8.16 2.74 -17.28
N GLY A 45 7.81 2.94 -16.00
CA GLY A 45 7.94 4.21 -15.26
C GLY A 45 6.64 5.03 -15.22
N GLY A 46 6.43 5.78 -14.12
CA GLY A 46 5.27 6.66 -13.91
C GLY A 46 4.41 6.30 -12.71
N GLU A 47 3.21 6.90 -12.60
CA GLU A 47 2.25 6.73 -11.49
C GLU A 47 1.85 5.25 -11.26
N LEU A 48 1.90 4.42 -12.30
CA LEU A 48 1.62 2.99 -12.25
C LEU A 48 2.83 2.15 -11.76
N ASN A 49 4.02 2.75 -11.61
CA ASN A 49 5.23 2.10 -11.10
C ASN A 49 5.51 2.50 -9.64
N GLY A 50 4.80 1.86 -8.70
CA GLY A 50 5.24 1.44 -7.35
C GLY A 50 5.83 2.44 -6.35
N SER A 51 6.15 3.69 -6.70
CA SER A 51 6.93 4.61 -5.85
C SER A 51 6.20 5.05 -4.59
N LYS A 52 4.88 5.24 -4.66
CA LYS A 52 4.03 5.53 -3.49
C LYS A 52 3.92 4.36 -2.50
N GLY A 53 4.04 3.12 -3.00
CA GLY A 53 3.94 1.90 -2.18
C GLY A 53 5.11 1.77 -1.20
N TRP A 54 6.34 2.02 -1.66
CA TRP A 54 7.53 1.93 -0.80
C TRP A 54 7.56 2.99 0.30
N PHE A 55 7.10 4.20 0.00
CA PHE A 55 7.00 5.26 1.00
C PHE A 55 5.99 4.93 2.10
N THR A 56 4.80 4.47 1.72
CA THR A 56 3.73 4.11 2.67
C THR A 56 4.07 2.85 3.47
N PHE A 57 4.61 1.82 2.83
CA PHE A 57 5.08 0.60 3.49
C PHE A 57 6.19 0.89 4.51
N GLY A 58 7.18 1.73 4.14
CA GLY A 58 8.24 2.16 5.05
C GLY A 58 7.68 2.87 6.27
N HIS A 59 6.81 3.87 6.07
CA HIS A 59 6.23 4.62 7.19
C HIS A 59 5.34 3.76 8.09
N ALA A 60 4.53 2.86 7.53
CA ALA A 60 3.71 1.93 8.31
C ALA A 60 4.57 1.00 9.17
N SER A 61 5.65 0.46 8.60
CA SER A 61 6.58 -0.44 9.30
C SER A 61 7.34 0.30 10.41
N PHE A 62 7.88 1.48 10.11
CA PHE A 62 8.61 2.27 11.11
C PHE A 62 7.68 2.80 12.21
N ALA A 63 6.45 3.23 11.89
CA ALA A 63 5.48 3.66 12.91
C ALA A 63 5.18 2.52 13.89
N LEU A 64 5.04 1.28 13.40
CA LEU A 64 4.81 0.12 14.26
C LEU A 64 6.01 -0.18 15.15
N LEU A 65 7.23 -0.12 14.61
CA LEU A 65 8.46 -0.32 15.38
C LEU A 65 8.62 0.75 16.47
N PHE A 66 8.37 2.02 16.13
CA PHE A 66 8.46 3.12 17.09
C PHE A 66 7.36 3.05 18.16
N PHE A 67 6.18 2.55 17.82
CA PHE A 67 5.13 2.31 18.81
C PHE A 67 5.57 1.30 19.88
N PHE A 68 6.11 0.14 19.48
CA PHE A 68 6.66 -0.83 20.44
C PHE A 68 7.85 -0.28 21.22
N GLY A 69 8.72 0.49 20.57
CA GLY A 69 9.82 1.19 21.25
C GLY A 69 9.32 2.16 22.32
N HIS A 70 8.28 2.93 22.03
CA HIS A 70 7.71 3.89 22.98
C HIS A 70 7.10 3.20 24.19
N ILE A 71 6.32 2.13 23.99
CA ILE A 71 5.73 1.35 25.10
C ILE A 71 6.82 0.70 25.94
N TRP A 72 7.82 0.10 25.31
CA TRP A 72 8.96 -0.51 26.00
C TRP A 72 9.74 0.50 26.85
N HIS A 73 10.12 1.63 26.25
CA HIS A 73 10.85 2.67 26.98
C HIS A 73 10.00 3.29 28.08
N GLY A 74 8.71 3.54 27.83
CA GLY A 74 7.75 4.06 28.80
C GLY A 74 7.60 3.16 30.02
N ALA A 75 7.37 1.85 29.79
CA ALA A 75 7.32 0.84 30.85
C ALA A 75 8.64 0.79 31.63
N ARG A 76 9.79 0.82 30.93
CA ARG A 76 11.09 0.87 31.61
C ARG A 76 11.31 2.14 32.42
N THR A 77 10.75 3.29 32.07
CA THR A 77 10.86 4.51 32.89
C THR A 77 9.95 4.49 34.10
N LEU A 78 8.73 3.96 33.97
CA LEU A 78 7.76 3.92 35.07
C LEU A 78 8.08 2.81 36.10
N PHE A 79 8.44 1.63 35.62
CA PHE A 79 8.72 0.45 36.45
C PHE A 79 10.22 0.20 36.61
N ARG A 80 10.99 1.28 36.83
CA ARG A 80 12.47 1.20 36.97
C ARG A 80 12.90 0.39 38.17
N ASP A 81 12.16 0.53 39.25
CA ASP A 81 12.37 -0.07 40.57
C ASP A 81 12.18 -1.59 40.56
N VAL A 82 11.13 -2.07 39.89
CA VAL A 82 10.80 -3.51 39.82
C VAL A 82 11.46 -4.22 38.63
N PHE A 83 12.25 -3.52 37.82
CA PHE A 83 12.83 -4.07 36.58
C PHE A 83 13.81 -5.23 36.84
N ALA A 84 14.50 -5.21 37.98
CA ALA A 84 15.47 -6.25 38.37
C ALA A 84 14.85 -7.39 39.21
N GLY A 85 13.56 -7.33 39.50
CA GLY A 85 12.86 -8.30 40.35
C GLY A 85 11.83 -7.62 41.26
N ILE A 86 10.84 -8.39 41.69
CA ILE A 86 9.81 -7.99 42.66
C ILE A 86 10.31 -8.33 44.07
N ASP A 87 9.88 -7.57 45.08
CA ASP A 87 10.18 -7.86 46.49
C ASP A 87 9.62 -9.25 46.87
N PRO A 88 10.45 -10.15 47.43
CA PRO A 88 10.01 -11.48 47.82
C PRO A 88 8.99 -11.52 48.98
N ASP A 89 8.75 -10.43 49.72
CA ASP A 89 7.80 -10.38 50.84
C ASP A 89 6.43 -9.74 50.49
N LEU A 90 6.07 -9.68 49.20
CA LEU A 90 4.86 -8.98 48.73
C LEU A 90 3.54 -9.75 48.90
N ASP A 91 3.58 -11.00 49.39
CA ASP A 91 2.45 -11.94 49.35
C ASP A 91 1.21 -11.48 50.14
N ALA A 92 1.41 -10.80 51.27
CA ALA A 92 0.28 -10.31 52.08
C ALA A 92 -0.51 -9.18 51.38
N GLN A 93 0.12 -8.44 50.47
CA GLN A 93 -0.49 -7.30 49.76
C GLN A 93 -1.38 -7.74 48.59
N VAL A 94 -1.11 -8.92 48.02
CA VAL A 94 -1.86 -9.48 46.88
C VAL A 94 -3.02 -10.38 47.31
N GLU A 95 -3.14 -10.70 48.61
CA GLU A 95 -4.26 -11.48 49.14
C GLU A 95 -5.60 -10.74 48.92
N PHE A 96 -6.62 -11.47 48.50
CA PHE A 96 -7.90 -10.87 48.14
C PHE A 96 -8.66 -10.42 49.40
N GLY A 97 -8.99 -9.13 49.48
CA GLY A 97 -9.87 -8.59 50.51
C GLY A 97 -9.20 -8.14 51.81
N THR A 98 -7.86 -8.18 51.91
CA THR A 98 -7.07 -7.71 53.06
C THR A 98 -7.03 -6.19 53.19
N PHE A 99 -7.08 -5.47 52.06
CA PHE A 99 -6.99 -4.01 52.01
C PHE A 99 -8.22 -3.40 51.36
N GLN A 100 -8.59 -2.21 51.83
CA GLN A 100 -9.68 -1.42 51.23
C GLN A 100 -9.24 -0.71 49.95
N LYS A 101 -7.93 -0.46 49.79
CA LYS A 101 -7.30 0.08 48.58
C LYS A 101 -6.11 -0.78 48.17
N LEU A 102 -6.06 -1.18 46.90
CA LEU A 102 -4.96 -1.96 46.35
C LEU A 102 -3.65 -1.15 46.37
N GLY A 103 -2.57 -1.79 46.81
CA GLY A 103 -1.23 -1.19 46.87
C GLY A 103 -0.99 -0.22 48.05
N ASP A 104 -1.95 -0.08 48.99
CA ASP A 104 -1.80 0.78 50.18
C ASP A 104 -1.86 -0.03 51.49
N PRO A 105 -0.70 -0.30 52.12
CA PRO A 105 -0.63 -1.11 53.34
C PRO A 105 -1.30 -0.46 54.56
N THR A 106 -1.60 0.84 54.51
CA THR A 106 -2.26 1.55 55.62
C THR A 106 -3.76 1.31 55.69
N THR A 107 -4.35 0.76 54.62
CA THR A 107 -5.80 0.59 54.47
C THR A 107 -6.28 -0.82 54.78
N ARG A 108 -5.62 -1.51 55.72
CA ARG A 108 -5.98 -2.88 56.10
C ARG A 108 -7.41 -2.90 56.64
N ARG A 109 -8.25 -3.78 56.09
CA ARG A 109 -9.65 -3.91 56.49
C ARG A 109 -9.72 -4.44 57.92
N GLN A 110 -10.34 -3.68 58.82
CA GLN A 110 -10.68 -4.19 60.15
C GLN A 110 -11.86 -5.17 60.01
N ALA A 111 -11.75 -6.35 60.60
CA ALA A 111 -12.87 -7.27 60.73
C ALA A 111 -13.92 -6.58 61.62
N VAL A 112 -15.08 -6.29 61.03
CA VAL A 112 -16.29 -5.93 61.78
C VAL A 112 -17.01 -7.21 62.15
#